data_AF-A0A2D6S3P6-F1
#
_entry.id   AF-A0A2D6S3P6-F1
#
_cell.length_a   1.000
_cell.length_b   1.000
_cell.length_c   1.000
_cell.angle_alpha   90.00
_cell.angle_beta   90.00
_cell.angle_gamma   90.00
#
_symmetry.space_group_name_H-M   'P 1'
#
loop_
_entity.id
_entity.type
_entity.pdbx_description
1 polymer ?
#
loop_
_entity_poly.entity_id
_entity_poly.type
_entity_poly.pdbx_seq_one_letter_code
_entity_poly.pdbx_strand_id
1 'polypeptide(L)'
;MIPEFNFIATCDLVEERAQSNARKFGALRHYTNYDQMLNNEELNAVAVVGRPEDKLHRDIGIECLERGYHIYIEKPPATTVEGAKLLVDASVRTRKTGMVGTMWRHAPAHQMAKKLMAEDDFGHVCQYHTRYLAPSPRIHSSEPPFAWSFMLDQVIHPTDCMRFFMGPVSNVFAFDGTDTKTGTVSISVNLRYANGAVGTMTLGIGPVLEAMVYIKGL
;
A
#
# COMPACT_ATOMS: atom_id res chain seq x y z
N MET A 1 -10.52 10.55 16.60
CA MET A 1 -10.40 9.11 16.92
C MET A 1 -11.56 8.40 16.23
N ILE A 2 -11.36 7.22 15.65
CA ILE A 2 -12.44 6.44 15.02
C ILE A 2 -13.22 5.80 16.17
N PRO A 3 -14.49 6.18 16.43
CA PRO A 3 -15.25 5.73 17.61
C PRO A 3 -15.31 4.22 17.80
N GLU A 4 -15.21 3.48 16.70
CA GLU A 4 -15.27 2.02 16.63
C GLU A 4 -13.97 1.35 17.10
N PHE A 5 -12.87 2.09 17.29
CA PHE A 5 -11.59 1.55 17.76
C PHE A 5 -11.23 2.09 19.15
N ASN A 6 -10.98 1.16 20.09
CA ASN A 6 -10.31 1.48 21.34
C ASN A 6 -8.79 1.40 21.14
N PHE A 7 -8.10 2.54 21.16
CA PHE A 7 -6.66 2.59 20.91
C PHE A 7 -5.88 2.26 22.19
N ILE A 8 -5.39 1.04 22.32
CA ILE A 8 -4.83 0.53 23.58
C ILE A 8 -3.38 0.99 23.80
N ALA A 9 -2.51 0.77 22.81
CA ALA A 9 -1.09 0.99 22.97
C ALA A 9 -0.40 1.46 21.68
N THR A 10 0.71 2.16 21.84
CA THR A 10 1.66 2.47 20.77
C THR A 10 3.00 1.81 21.02
N CYS A 11 3.71 1.40 19.96
CA CYS A 11 5.08 0.90 20.05
C CYS A 11 5.97 1.60 19.03
N ASP A 12 7.15 2.05 19.45
CA ASP A 12 8.21 2.59 18.59
C ASP A 12 9.57 2.33 19.25
N LEU A 13 10.61 2.02 18.48
CA LEU A 13 11.97 1.83 19.00
C LEU A 13 12.50 3.09 19.73
N VAL A 14 11.98 4.27 19.38
CA VAL A 14 12.28 5.54 20.01
C VAL A 14 11.16 5.89 21.00
N GLU A 15 11.46 5.85 22.29
CA GLU A 15 10.49 6.03 23.37
C GLU A 15 9.69 7.34 23.23
N GLU A 16 10.35 8.44 22.89
CA GLU A 16 9.69 9.74 22.75
C GLU A 16 8.63 9.72 21.63
N ARG A 17 8.85 8.94 20.56
CA ARG A 17 7.87 8.79 19.48
C ARG A 17 6.67 7.97 19.94
N ALA A 18 6.90 6.86 20.65
CA ALA A 18 5.84 6.05 21.23
C ALA A 18 4.98 6.90 22.17
N GLN A 19 5.60 7.59 23.13
CA GLN A 19 4.92 8.49 24.06
C GLN A 19 4.16 9.63 23.38
N SER A 20 4.78 10.26 22.37
CA SER A 20 4.15 11.34 21.62
C SER A 20 2.91 10.87 20.88
N ASN A 21 2.99 9.71 20.21
CA ASN A 21 1.85 9.11 19.53
C ASN A 21 0.76 8.68 20.51
N ALA A 22 1.11 8.09 21.66
CA ALA A 22 0.14 7.74 22.69
C ALA A 22 -0.64 8.97 23.15
N ARG A 23 0.04 10.07 23.48
CA ARG A 23 -0.61 11.34 23.87
C ARG A 23 -1.48 11.92 22.75
N LYS A 24 -0.97 11.93 21.51
CA LYS A 24 -1.64 12.53 20.36
C LYS A 24 -2.91 11.78 19.95
N PHE A 25 -2.88 10.46 20.01
CA PHE A 25 -3.95 9.61 19.50
C PHE A 25 -4.77 8.94 20.61
N GLY A 26 -4.41 9.13 21.87
CA GLY A 26 -5.17 8.67 23.04
C GLY A 26 -4.92 7.22 23.43
N ALA A 27 -3.71 6.70 23.21
CA ALA A 27 -3.36 5.37 23.68
C ALA A 27 -3.16 5.35 25.19
N LEU A 28 -3.59 4.26 25.84
CA LEU A 28 -3.46 4.08 27.29
C LEU A 28 -2.00 3.84 27.71
N ARG A 29 -1.22 3.18 26.84
CA ARG A 29 0.15 2.74 27.13
C ARG A 29 1.07 2.95 25.93
N HIS A 30 2.37 2.94 26.21
CA HIS A 30 3.41 3.00 25.19
C HIS A 30 4.51 1.98 25.48
N TYR A 31 5.16 1.51 24.43
CA TYR A 31 6.18 0.47 24.48
C TYR A 31 7.33 0.80 23.54
N THR A 32 8.51 0.26 23.85
CA THR A 32 9.69 0.28 22.94
C THR A 32 10.02 -1.10 22.37
N ASN A 33 9.30 -2.13 22.81
CA ASN A 33 9.43 -3.50 22.38
C ASN A 33 8.03 -4.06 22.10
N TYR A 34 7.79 -4.49 20.86
CA TYR A 34 6.46 -4.95 20.46
C TYR A 34 6.10 -6.31 21.09
N ASP A 35 7.06 -7.19 21.35
CA ASP A 35 6.79 -8.46 22.05
C ASP A 35 6.23 -8.22 23.44
N GLN A 36 6.80 -7.27 24.18
CA GLN A 36 6.28 -6.85 25.48
C GLN A 36 4.87 -6.27 25.35
N MET A 37 4.62 -5.43 24.35
CA MET A 37 3.28 -4.90 24.09
C MET A 37 2.28 -6.04 23.83
N LEU A 38 2.60 -6.99 22.94
CA LEU A 38 1.71 -8.09 22.59
C LEU A 38 1.46 -9.03 23.77
N ASN A 39 2.44 -9.20 24.68
CA ASN A 39 2.30 -10.06 25.85
C ASN A 39 1.53 -9.39 27.01
N ASN A 40 1.58 -8.06 27.10
CA ASN A 40 1.01 -7.31 28.22
C ASN A 40 -0.38 -6.72 27.93
N GLU A 41 -0.78 -6.66 26.66
CA GLU A 41 -2.03 -6.03 26.23
C GLU A 41 -3.00 -7.03 25.60
N GLU A 42 -4.29 -6.87 25.93
CA GLU A 42 -5.37 -7.59 25.24
C GLU A 42 -5.77 -6.83 23.97
N LEU A 43 -5.25 -7.27 22.83
CA LEU A 43 -5.46 -6.63 21.53
C LEU A 43 -6.31 -7.51 20.61
N ASN A 44 -7.17 -6.91 19.79
CA ASN A 44 -7.85 -7.61 18.69
C ASN A 44 -7.09 -7.47 17.36
N ALA A 45 -6.43 -6.33 17.16
CA ALA A 45 -5.73 -6.02 15.92
C ALA A 45 -4.47 -5.20 16.19
N VAL A 46 -3.49 -5.31 15.30
CA VAL A 46 -2.21 -4.59 15.36
C VAL A 46 -1.99 -3.85 14.03
N ALA A 47 -1.67 -2.55 14.12
CA ALA A 47 -1.26 -1.77 12.97
C ALA A 47 0.27 -1.69 12.92
N VAL A 48 0.87 -2.33 11.92
CA VAL A 48 2.31 -2.32 11.67
C VAL A 48 2.62 -1.22 10.66
N VAL A 49 3.23 -0.14 11.15
CA VAL A 49 3.47 1.08 10.37
C VAL A 49 4.92 1.52 10.49
N GLY A 50 5.59 1.69 9.36
CA GLY A 50 6.93 2.25 9.32
C GLY A 50 7.57 2.13 7.95
N ARG A 51 8.90 2.03 7.92
CA ARG A 51 9.62 1.79 6.66
C ARG A 51 9.34 0.36 6.18
N PRO A 52 9.20 0.13 4.87
CA PRO A 52 8.86 -1.19 4.33
C PRO A 52 10.08 -2.11 4.28
N GLU A 53 10.66 -2.36 5.45
CA GLU A 53 11.64 -3.39 5.65
C GLU A 53 10.91 -4.71 5.85
N ASP A 54 11.36 -5.79 5.20
CA ASP A 54 10.76 -7.11 5.36
C ASP A 54 10.65 -7.51 6.83
N LYS A 55 11.67 -7.19 7.64
CA LYS A 55 11.65 -7.43 9.08
C LYS A 55 10.49 -6.70 9.79
N LEU A 56 10.18 -5.47 9.37
CA LEU A 56 9.11 -4.70 10.01
C LEU A 56 7.74 -5.14 9.52
N HIS A 57 7.49 -5.15 8.20
CA HIS A 57 6.15 -5.41 7.68
C HIS A 57 5.82 -6.91 7.59
N ARG A 58 6.70 -7.71 6.97
CA ARG A 58 6.45 -9.14 6.75
C ARG A 58 6.60 -9.94 8.03
N ASP A 59 7.74 -9.85 8.70
CA ASP A 59 8.05 -10.77 9.80
C ASP A 59 7.18 -10.50 11.03
N ILE A 60 7.08 -9.23 11.47
CA ILE A 60 6.15 -8.86 12.58
C ILE A 60 4.69 -9.10 12.17
N GLY A 61 4.34 -8.86 10.91
CA GLY A 61 2.98 -9.12 10.40
C GLY A 61 2.60 -10.60 10.52
N ILE A 62 3.48 -11.50 10.08
CA ILE A 62 3.30 -12.96 10.22
C ILE A 62 3.22 -13.33 11.70
N GLU A 63 4.12 -12.83 12.53
CA GLU A 63 4.12 -13.11 13.96
C GLU A 63 2.83 -12.66 14.65
N CYS A 64 2.33 -11.47 14.33
CA CYS A 64 1.04 -10.99 14.85
C CYS A 64 -0.12 -11.90 14.43
N LEU A 65 -0.15 -12.33 13.17
CA LEU A 65 -1.17 -13.26 12.68
C LEU A 65 -1.09 -14.61 13.41
N GLU A 66 0.11 -15.14 13.62
CA GLU A 66 0.36 -16.42 14.30
C GLU A 66 0.00 -16.38 15.78
N ARG A 67 0.18 -15.23 16.43
CA ARG A 67 -0.29 -14.97 17.80
C ARG A 67 -1.81 -14.71 17.87
N GLY A 68 -2.50 -14.68 16.74
CA GLY A 68 -3.96 -14.61 16.67
C GLY A 68 -4.54 -13.19 16.58
N TYR A 69 -3.74 -12.20 16.19
CA TYR A 69 -4.21 -10.83 15.97
C TYR A 69 -4.62 -10.60 14.52
N HIS A 70 -5.63 -9.75 14.29
CA HIS A 70 -5.84 -9.15 12.96
C HIS A 70 -4.74 -8.11 12.70
N ILE A 71 -4.40 -7.86 11.44
CA ILE A 71 -3.34 -6.90 11.13
C ILE A 71 -3.75 -5.87 10.08
N TYR A 72 -3.22 -4.66 10.26
CA TYR A 72 -3.09 -3.65 9.23
C TYR A 72 -1.59 -3.41 8.98
N ILE A 73 -1.14 -3.48 7.73
CA ILE A 73 0.26 -3.24 7.35
C ILE A 73 0.34 -2.05 6.40
N GLU A 74 1.23 -1.08 6.68
CA GLU A 74 1.53 0.02 5.74
C GLU A 74 2.10 -0.52 4.42
N LYS A 75 1.86 0.19 3.30
CA LYS A 75 2.36 -0.27 2.00
C LYS A 75 3.87 0.00 1.83
N PRO A 76 4.59 -0.81 1.03
CA PRO A 76 4.23 -2.14 0.57
C PRO A 76 4.28 -3.18 1.71
N PRO A 77 3.50 -4.27 1.62
CA PRO A 77 3.45 -5.29 2.67
C PRO A 77 4.74 -6.13 2.77
N ALA A 78 5.53 -6.18 1.71
CA ALA A 78 6.85 -6.79 1.64
C ALA A 78 7.64 -6.17 0.48
N THR A 79 8.95 -6.39 0.47
CA THR A 79 9.82 -5.94 -0.63
C THR A 79 9.85 -6.90 -1.83
N THR A 80 9.26 -8.10 -1.70
CA THR A 80 9.19 -9.13 -2.74
C THR A 80 7.80 -9.73 -2.84
N VAL A 81 7.47 -10.32 -4.00
CA VAL A 81 6.19 -11.01 -4.22
C VAL A 81 6.09 -12.24 -3.32
N GLU A 82 7.18 -12.99 -3.17
CA GLU A 82 7.29 -14.15 -2.31
C GLU A 82 7.07 -13.77 -0.85
N GLY A 83 7.69 -12.67 -0.39
CA GLY A 83 7.45 -12.13 0.95
C GLY A 83 6.00 -11.74 1.19
N ALA A 84 5.34 -11.11 0.20
CA ALA A 84 3.92 -10.76 0.30
C ALA A 84 3.03 -12.01 0.33
N LYS A 85 3.37 -13.09 -0.40
CA LYS A 85 2.66 -14.37 -0.35
C LYS A 85 2.74 -15.01 1.03
N LEU A 86 3.88 -14.94 1.71
CA LEU A 86 4.01 -15.47 3.08
C LEU A 86 3.03 -14.83 4.07
N LEU A 87 2.77 -13.52 3.94
CA LEU A 87 1.74 -12.83 4.72
C LEU A 87 0.32 -13.34 4.39
N VAL A 88 0.03 -13.55 3.11
CA VAL A 88 -1.26 -14.12 2.67
C VAL A 88 -1.44 -15.53 3.25
N ASP A 89 -0.41 -16.38 3.14
CA ASP A 89 -0.44 -17.74 3.64
C ASP A 89 -0.63 -17.79 5.16
N ALA A 90 0.05 -16.89 5.90
CA ALA A 90 -0.15 -16.74 7.34
C ALA A 90 -1.60 -16.32 7.67
N SER A 91 -2.13 -15.32 6.97
CA SER A 91 -3.51 -14.83 7.17
C SER A 91 -4.55 -15.93 6.91
N VAL A 92 -4.38 -16.71 5.85
CA VAL A 92 -5.24 -17.86 5.52
C VAL A 92 -5.13 -18.95 6.59
N ARG A 93 -3.90 -19.32 6.97
CA ARG A 93 -3.64 -20.39 7.96
C ARG A 93 -4.26 -20.07 9.33
N THR A 94 -4.11 -18.84 9.80
CA THR A 94 -4.58 -18.42 11.14
C THR A 94 -6.04 -17.95 11.13
N ARG A 95 -6.63 -17.80 9.93
CA ARG A 95 -7.98 -17.24 9.71
C ARG A 95 -8.11 -15.83 10.29
N LYS A 96 -7.01 -15.07 10.32
CA LYS A 96 -6.97 -13.68 10.75
C LYS A 96 -6.91 -12.77 9.55
N THR A 97 -7.63 -11.65 9.61
CA THR A 97 -7.67 -10.65 8.54
C THR A 97 -6.36 -9.90 8.46
N GLY A 98 -5.76 -9.85 7.28
CA GLY A 98 -4.67 -8.93 6.94
C GLY A 98 -5.16 -7.86 5.96
N MET A 99 -4.91 -6.59 6.27
CA MET A 99 -5.20 -5.45 5.40
C MET A 99 -3.92 -4.69 5.09
N VAL A 100 -3.72 -4.35 3.82
CA VAL A 100 -2.61 -3.49 3.37
C VAL A 100 -3.11 -2.05 3.24
N GLY A 101 -2.31 -1.08 3.64
CA GLY A 101 -2.59 0.35 3.61
C GLY A 101 -2.59 1.00 2.22
N THR A 102 -3.26 0.39 1.24
CA THR A 102 -3.43 0.97 -0.10
C THR A 102 -4.53 2.03 -0.10
N MET A 103 -4.19 3.23 0.41
CA MET A 103 -5.20 4.26 0.71
C MET A 103 -6.00 4.78 -0.50
N TRP A 104 -5.46 4.72 -1.72
CA TRP A 104 -6.11 5.32 -2.90
C TRP A 104 -7.49 4.74 -3.18
N ARG A 105 -7.64 3.40 -3.12
CA ARG A 105 -8.95 2.79 -3.33
C ARG A 105 -9.98 3.25 -2.31
N HIS A 106 -9.56 3.68 -1.12
CA HIS A 106 -10.45 4.15 -0.06
C HIS A 106 -10.71 5.66 -0.09
N ALA A 107 -9.99 6.42 -0.93
CA ALA A 107 -10.20 7.85 -1.05
C ALA A 107 -11.63 8.17 -1.54
N PRO A 108 -12.30 9.20 -0.99
CA PRO A 108 -13.69 9.51 -1.34
C PRO A 108 -13.94 9.65 -2.85
N ALA A 109 -13.03 10.28 -3.58
CA ALA A 109 -13.12 10.45 -5.03
C ALA A 109 -13.10 9.11 -5.78
N HIS A 110 -12.22 8.18 -5.41
CA HIS A 110 -12.14 6.87 -6.05
C HIS A 110 -13.32 5.97 -5.67
N GLN A 111 -13.80 6.06 -4.43
CA GLN A 111 -15.02 5.37 -3.99
C GLN A 111 -16.25 5.88 -4.74
N MET A 112 -16.36 7.20 -4.95
CA MET A 112 -17.41 7.80 -5.78
C MET A 112 -17.32 7.32 -7.23
N ALA A 113 -16.12 7.35 -7.83
CA ALA A 113 -15.91 6.84 -9.18
C ALA A 113 -16.33 5.36 -9.30
N LYS A 114 -16.00 4.52 -8.31
CA LYS A 114 -16.39 3.10 -8.31
C LYS A 114 -17.90 2.91 -8.24
N LYS A 115 -18.63 3.79 -7.54
CA LYS A 115 -20.10 3.79 -7.51
C LYS A 115 -20.69 4.19 -8.86
N LEU A 116 -20.20 5.28 -9.47
CA LEU A 116 -20.63 5.73 -10.80
C LEU A 116 -20.38 4.65 -11.88
N MET A 117 -19.27 3.92 -11.78
CA MET A 117 -18.97 2.80 -12.68
C MET A 117 -19.97 1.64 -12.59
N ALA A 118 -20.77 1.56 -11.52
CA ALA A 118 -21.77 0.52 -11.33
C ALA A 118 -23.16 0.94 -11.83
N GLU A 119 -23.32 2.17 -12.31
CA GLU A 119 -24.55 2.66 -12.94
C GLU A 119 -24.67 2.13 -14.36
N ASP A 120 -25.90 1.82 -14.80
CA ASP A 120 -26.15 1.22 -16.12
C ASP A 120 -25.64 2.11 -17.28
N ASP A 121 -25.82 3.43 -17.15
CA ASP A 121 -25.40 4.42 -18.16
C ASP A 121 -23.88 4.57 -18.29
N PHE A 122 -23.10 4.05 -17.34
CA PHE A 122 -21.64 3.98 -17.50
C PHE A 122 -21.25 2.88 -18.49
N GLY A 123 -22.09 1.85 -18.66
CA GLY A 123 -21.79 0.70 -19.50
C GLY A 123 -20.61 -0.13 -18.97
N HIS A 124 -20.06 -0.98 -19.83
CA HIS A 124 -18.93 -1.83 -19.45
C HIS A 124 -17.62 -1.05 -19.49
N VAL A 125 -16.83 -1.16 -18.42
CA VAL A 125 -15.51 -0.52 -18.36
C VAL A 125 -14.60 -1.01 -19.48
N CYS A 126 -14.04 -0.09 -20.26
CA CYS A 126 -13.26 -0.42 -21.46
C CYS A 126 -11.86 0.20 -21.50
N GLN A 127 -11.62 1.31 -20.78
CA GLN A 127 -10.33 1.99 -20.80
C GLN A 127 -9.95 2.57 -19.44
N TYR A 128 -8.66 2.43 -19.08
CA TYR A 128 -8.02 3.09 -17.94
C TYR A 128 -6.85 3.93 -18.40
N HIS A 129 -6.71 5.13 -17.87
CA HIS A 129 -5.52 5.94 -18.07
C HIS A 129 -5.10 6.56 -16.75
N THR A 130 -3.81 6.53 -16.43
CA THR A 130 -3.27 7.24 -15.29
C THR A 130 -1.96 7.91 -15.62
N ARG A 131 -1.78 9.08 -15.03
CA ARG A 131 -0.49 9.75 -14.95
C ARG A 131 -0.18 9.95 -13.47
N TYR A 132 0.96 9.43 -13.06
CA TYR A 132 1.45 9.55 -11.70
C TYR A 132 2.91 9.98 -11.70
N LEU A 133 3.13 11.27 -11.49
CA LEU A 133 4.46 11.83 -11.28
C LEU A 133 4.57 12.23 -9.82
N ALA A 134 5.53 11.65 -9.10
CA ALA A 134 5.73 11.96 -7.69
C ALA A 134 7.13 12.55 -7.47
N PRO A 135 7.32 13.32 -6.39
CA PRO A 135 8.67 13.63 -5.92
C PRO A 135 9.47 12.34 -5.71
N SER A 136 10.81 12.48 -5.67
CA SER A 136 11.74 11.38 -5.42
C SER A 136 11.26 10.47 -4.26
N PRO A 137 11.38 9.14 -4.37
CA PRO A 137 10.89 8.22 -3.33
C PRO A 137 11.55 8.54 -2.00
N ARG A 138 10.83 8.34 -0.89
CA ARG A 138 11.41 8.51 0.44
C ARG A 138 12.44 7.45 0.78
N ILE A 139 12.43 6.35 0.03
CA ILE A 139 13.40 5.25 0.11
C ILE A 139 14.56 5.62 -0.81
N HIS A 140 15.66 6.07 -0.21
CA HIS A 140 16.94 6.28 -0.89
C HIS A 140 17.90 5.18 -0.47
N SER A 141 18.22 4.28 -1.39
CA SER A 141 19.28 3.30 -1.22
C SER A 141 20.05 3.17 -2.53
N SER A 142 21.34 2.85 -2.44
CA SER A 142 22.13 2.42 -3.59
C SER A 142 21.73 1.02 -4.07
N GLU A 143 21.13 0.22 -3.18
CA GLU A 143 20.69 -1.15 -3.41
C GLU A 143 19.37 -1.38 -2.65
N PRO A 144 18.25 -1.73 -3.30
CA PRO A 144 18.06 -2.07 -4.73
C PRO A 144 18.04 -0.84 -5.67
N PRO A 145 18.02 -1.04 -7.01
CA PRO A 145 18.01 0.03 -7.98
C PRO A 145 16.95 1.10 -7.69
N PHE A 146 17.27 2.36 -7.96
CA PHE A 146 16.41 3.49 -7.61
C PHE A 146 14.99 3.39 -8.21
N ALA A 147 14.86 2.88 -9.44
CA ALA A 147 13.56 2.58 -10.05
C ALA A 147 12.73 1.60 -9.21
N TRP A 148 13.34 0.58 -8.61
CA TRP A 148 12.64 -0.37 -7.75
C TRP A 148 12.15 0.28 -6.44
N SER A 149 12.98 1.12 -5.83
CA SER A 149 12.58 1.89 -4.64
C SER A 149 11.38 2.81 -4.94
N PHE A 150 11.39 3.45 -6.12
CA PHE A 150 10.23 4.20 -6.62
C PHE A 150 9.01 3.32 -6.84
N MET A 151 9.18 2.12 -7.41
CA MET A 151 8.07 1.19 -7.63
C MET A 151 7.38 0.81 -6.30
N LEU A 152 8.17 0.51 -5.27
CA LEU A 152 7.69 0.09 -3.96
C LEU A 152 7.01 1.22 -3.17
N ASP A 153 7.62 2.41 -3.09
CA ASP A 153 7.08 3.50 -2.27
C ASP A 153 5.91 4.23 -2.95
N GLN A 154 6.02 4.41 -4.27
CA GLN A 154 5.20 5.33 -5.06
C GLN A 154 4.25 4.59 -6.01
N VAL A 155 4.77 3.73 -6.89
CA VAL A 155 3.97 3.11 -7.97
C VAL A 155 2.96 2.07 -7.46
N ILE A 156 3.15 1.54 -6.25
CA ILE A 156 2.15 0.66 -5.62
C ILE A 156 0.76 1.30 -5.54
N HIS A 157 0.65 2.62 -5.35
CA HIS A 157 -0.64 3.32 -5.27
C HIS A 157 -1.41 3.27 -6.60
N PRO A 158 -0.88 3.77 -7.74
CA PRO A 158 -1.58 3.66 -9.03
C PRO A 158 -1.72 2.22 -9.51
N THR A 159 -0.81 1.31 -9.12
CA THR A 159 -0.90 -0.13 -9.44
C THR A 159 -2.09 -0.79 -8.72
N ASP A 160 -2.28 -0.47 -7.44
CA ASP A 160 -3.44 -0.94 -6.69
C ASP A 160 -4.74 -0.35 -7.22
N CYS A 161 -4.72 0.95 -7.55
CA CYS A 161 -5.85 1.70 -8.05
C CYS A 161 -6.35 1.17 -9.41
N MET A 162 -5.44 0.87 -10.34
CA MET A 162 -5.82 0.30 -11.64
C MET A 162 -6.56 -1.03 -11.47
N ARG A 163 -6.12 -1.91 -10.55
CA ARG A 163 -6.76 -3.20 -10.28
C ARG A 163 -8.08 -3.03 -9.55
N PHE A 164 -8.17 -2.04 -8.66
CA PHE A 164 -9.42 -1.71 -7.97
C PHE A 164 -10.52 -1.33 -8.97
N PHE A 165 -10.20 -0.56 -9.99
CA PHE A 165 -11.18 -0.16 -11.00
C PHE A 165 -11.44 -1.24 -12.05
N MET A 166 -10.37 -1.79 -12.63
CA MET A 166 -10.44 -2.59 -13.86
C MET A 166 -10.41 -4.10 -13.62
N GLY A 167 -10.01 -4.55 -12.43
CA GLY A 167 -9.86 -5.97 -12.10
C GLY A 167 -8.49 -6.56 -12.49
N PRO A 168 -8.41 -7.89 -12.66
CA PRO A 168 -7.16 -8.59 -12.97
C PRO A 168 -6.54 -8.16 -14.32
N VAL A 169 -5.21 -8.08 -14.35
CA VAL A 169 -4.41 -7.79 -15.55
C VAL A 169 -3.97 -9.11 -16.17
N SER A 170 -4.12 -9.25 -17.49
CA SER A 170 -3.68 -10.44 -18.24
C SER A 170 -2.33 -10.24 -18.94
N ASN A 171 -2.00 -9.02 -19.36
CA ASN A 171 -0.75 -8.71 -20.05
C ASN A 171 -0.25 -7.32 -19.68
N VAL A 172 1.07 -7.19 -19.61
CA VAL A 172 1.78 -5.94 -19.35
C VAL A 172 2.88 -5.80 -20.41
N PHE A 173 3.03 -4.60 -20.96
CA PHE A 173 4.16 -4.21 -21.77
C PHE A 173 4.65 -2.84 -21.31
N ALA A 174 5.94 -2.71 -21.00
CA ALA A 174 6.48 -1.50 -20.42
C ALA A 174 7.86 -1.16 -20.96
N PHE A 175 8.15 0.14 -20.98
CA PHE A 175 9.49 0.68 -21.16
C PHE A 175 9.80 1.60 -19.97
N ASP A 176 11.05 1.60 -19.52
CA ASP A 176 11.54 2.57 -18.56
C ASP A 176 12.74 3.35 -19.10
N GLY A 177 12.91 4.55 -18.56
CA GLY A 177 14.12 5.37 -18.67
C GLY A 177 14.53 5.78 -17.27
N THR A 178 15.67 5.28 -16.82
CA THR A 178 16.22 5.56 -15.49
C THR A 178 17.58 6.24 -15.62
N ASP A 179 17.72 7.43 -15.03
CA ASP A 179 18.99 8.13 -14.88
C ASP A 179 19.37 8.18 -13.40
N THR A 180 20.39 7.39 -13.04
CA THR A 180 20.88 7.27 -11.66
C THR A 180 21.66 8.49 -11.19
N LYS A 181 22.18 9.34 -12.08
CA LYS A 181 22.91 10.56 -11.70
C LYS A 181 21.95 11.64 -11.22
N THR A 182 20.83 11.80 -11.92
CA THR A 182 19.79 12.77 -11.57
C THR A 182 18.74 12.17 -10.63
N GLY A 183 18.71 10.84 -10.48
CA GLY A 183 17.65 10.15 -9.76
C GLY A 183 16.31 10.32 -10.47
N THR A 184 16.31 10.28 -11.81
CA THR A 184 15.09 10.38 -12.63
C THR A 184 14.63 8.98 -13.01
N VAL A 185 13.34 8.72 -12.86
CA VAL A 185 12.67 7.49 -13.31
C VAL A 185 11.46 7.90 -14.14
N SER A 186 11.31 7.30 -15.30
CA SER A 186 10.12 7.42 -16.14
C SER A 186 9.76 6.05 -16.68
N ILE A 187 8.49 5.67 -16.57
CA ILE A 187 7.99 4.35 -16.93
C ILE A 187 6.68 4.55 -17.70
N SER A 188 6.62 3.99 -18.89
CA SER A 188 5.41 3.93 -19.70
C SER A 188 4.91 2.50 -19.77
N VAL A 189 3.67 2.27 -19.37
CA VAL A 189 3.06 0.94 -19.26
C VAL A 189 1.81 0.86 -20.12
N ASN A 190 1.67 -0.23 -20.87
CA ASN A 190 0.45 -0.65 -21.55
C ASN A 190 -0.07 -1.95 -20.90
N LEU A 191 -1.38 -2.03 -20.73
CA LEU A 191 -2.07 -3.08 -20.00
C LEU A 191 -3.21 -3.67 -20.81
N ARG A 192 -3.40 -4.98 -20.69
CA ARG A 192 -4.64 -5.68 -21.03
C ARG A 192 -5.23 -6.29 -19.77
N TYR A 193 -6.52 -6.09 -19.55
CA TYR A 193 -7.26 -6.65 -18.43
C TYR A 193 -7.99 -7.93 -18.83
N ALA A 194 -8.27 -8.81 -17.87
CA ALA A 194 -8.94 -10.09 -18.10
C ALA A 194 -10.38 -9.92 -18.64
N ASN A 195 -11.01 -8.78 -18.38
CA ASN A 195 -12.33 -8.41 -18.93
C ASN A 195 -12.27 -7.84 -20.36
N GLY A 196 -11.10 -7.83 -21.00
CA GLY A 196 -10.90 -7.32 -22.36
C GLY A 196 -10.60 -5.82 -22.45
N ALA A 197 -10.76 -5.07 -21.36
CA ALA A 197 -10.40 -3.66 -21.30
C ALA A 197 -8.89 -3.44 -21.47
N VAL A 198 -8.51 -2.21 -21.80
CA VAL A 198 -7.10 -1.80 -21.96
C VAL A 198 -6.75 -0.65 -21.05
N GLY A 199 -5.47 -0.46 -20.77
CA GLY A 199 -5.04 0.71 -20.02
C GLY A 199 -3.63 1.16 -20.30
N THR A 200 -3.36 2.41 -19.95
CA THR A 200 -2.03 3.01 -20.02
C THR A 200 -1.68 3.73 -18.72
N MET A 201 -0.41 3.62 -18.32
CA MET A 201 0.12 4.30 -17.15
C MET A 201 1.40 5.05 -17.54
N THR A 202 1.46 6.33 -17.22
CA THR A 202 2.69 7.12 -17.26
C THR A 202 3.12 7.40 -15.84
N LEU A 203 4.26 6.85 -15.43
CA LEU A 203 4.72 6.82 -14.05
C LEU A 203 6.12 7.41 -14.00
N GLY A 204 6.45 8.19 -12.99
CA GLY A 204 7.81 8.69 -12.88
C GLY A 204 8.00 9.77 -11.85
N ILE A 205 9.14 10.43 -11.94
CA ILE A 205 9.50 11.51 -11.05
C ILE A 205 9.09 12.85 -11.64
N GLY A 206 8.48 13.69 -10.81
CA GLY A 206 8.07 15.04 -11.14
C GLY A 206 8.44 16.04 -10.04
N PRO A 207 8.52 17.34 -10.36
CA PRO A 207 8.82 18.39 -9.39
C PRO A 207 7.70 18.56 -8.35
N VAL A 208 6.49 18.13 -8.69
CA VAL A 208 5.31 18.13 -7.83
C VAL A 208 4.57 16.80 -7.99
N LEU A 209 3.72 16.49 -7.02
CA LEU A 209 2.81 15.35 -7.13
C LEU A 209 1.73 15.64 -8.17
N GLU A 210 1.77 14.94 -9.29
CA GLU A 210 0.69 14.86 -10.28
C GLU A 210 0.07 13.47 -10.19
N ALA A 211 -1.22 13.41 -9.85
CA ALA A 211 -1.98 12.16 -9.83
C ALA A 211 -3.29 12.35 -10.57
N MET A 212 -3.45 11.62 -11.67
CA MET A 212 -4.67 11.61 -12.47
C MET A 212 -5.11 10.17 -12.74
N VAL A 213 -6.40 9.93 -12.61
CA VAL A 213 -7.05 8.67 -12.95
C VAL A 213 -8.22 8.98 -13.87
N TYR A 214 -8.24 8.34 -15.03
CA TYR A 214 -9.32 8.41 -16.00
C TYR A 214 -9.81 6.98 -16.27
N ILE A 215 -11.13 6.84 -16.30
CA ILE A 215 -11.80 5.57 -16.51
C ILE A 215 -12.95 5.83 -17.46
N LYS A 216 -13.08 4.97 -18.46
CA LYS A 216 -14.12 5.07 -19.48
C LYS A 216 -14.92 3.77 -19.53
N GLY A 217 -16.24 3.91 -19.54
CA GLY A 217 -17.17 2.87 -19.96
C GLY A 217 -17.71 3.11 -21.38
N LEU A 218 -18.58 2.22 -21.85
CA LEU A 218 -19.11 2.22 -23.21
C LEU A 218 -20.42 2.99 -23.33
#